data_AF-A0A846YMY4-F1
#
_entry.id   AF-A0A846YMY4-F1
#
_cell.length_a   1.000
_cell.length_b   1.000
_cell.length_c   1.000
_cell.angle_alpha   90.00
_cell.angle_beta   90.00
_cell.angle_gamma   90.00
#
_symmetry.space_group_name_H-M   'P 1'
#
loop_
_entity.id
_entity.type
_entity.pdbx_description
1 polymer ?
#
loop_
_entity_poly.entity_id
_entity_poly.type
_entity_poly.pdbx_seq_one_letter_code
_entity_poly.pdbx_strand_id
1 'polypeptide(L)'
;MTESRLLGSDNKQWRRLSDGSTWPVMEHDPDLDAVEWRLRYASDHLTREDLLYAASVMSAYRHLVYEASQKRVALVRRELSEPLS
;
A
#
# COMPACT_ATOMS: atom_id res chain seq x y z
N MET A 1 -21.83 27.76 3.60
CA MET A 1 -20.38 27.50 3.49
C MET A 1 -20.15 26.12 4.06
N THR A 2 -20.11 25.12 3.18
CA THR A 2 -19.89 23.74 3.57
C THR A 2 -18.39 23.51 3.39
N GLU A 3 -17.66 23.36 4.48
CA GLU A 3 -16.26 22.93 4.45
C GLU A 3 -16.21 21.55 3.82
N SER A 4 -16.04 21.52 2.50
CA SER A 4 -15.78 20.31 1.74
C SER A 4 -14.37 19.88 2.11
N ARG A 5 -14.30 19.08 3.17
CA ARG A 5 -13.33 18.00 3.39
C ARG A 5 -12.31 17.92 2.26
N LEU A 6 -11.15 18.52 2.47
CA LEU A 6 -9.91 18.06 1.85
C LEU A 6 -9.60 16.70 2.49
N LEU A 7 -10.36 15.68 2.09
CA LEU A 7 -9.98 14.29 2.30
C LEU A 7 -8.70 14.11 1.48
N GLY A 8 -7.57 14.04 2.21
CA GLY A 8 -6.24 13.92 1.65
C GLY A 8 -6.19 12.79 0.63
N SER A 9 -5.41 13.01 -0.43
CA SER A 9 -5.19 12.05 -1.51
C SER A 9 -4.93 10.65 -0.95
N ASP A 10 -5.80 9.72 -1.30
CA ASP A 10 -5.74 8.34 -0.87
C ASP A 10 -4.37 7.75 -1.22
N ASN A 11 -3.58 7.36 -0.23
CA ASN A 11 -2.21 6.87 -0.44
C ASN A 11 -2.16 5.42 -0.94
N LYS A 12 -3.32 4.84 -1.28
CA LYS A 12 -3.45 3.48 -1.81
C LYS A 12 -2.87 3.41 -3.22
N GLN A 13 -1.62 2.98 -3.33
CA GLN A 13 -0.98 2.79 -4.62
C GLN A 13 -0.81 1.31 -4.96
N TRP A 14 -0.89 1.02 -6.26
CA TRP A 14 -0.65 -0.29 -6.83
C TRP A 14 0.35 -0.17 -7.97
N ARG A 15 1.42 -0.97 -7.94
CA ARG A 15 2.43 -1.00 -9.00
C ARG A 15 2.34 -2.29 -9.79
N ARG A 16 2.27 -2.19 -11.11
CA ARG A 16 2.42 -3.33 -12.02
C ARG A 16 3.91 -3.59 -12.24
N LEU A 17 4.34 -4.82 -12.04
CA LEU A 17 5.71 -5.28 -12.25
C LEU A 17 5.92 -5.83 -13.65
N SER A 18 7.18 -6.00 -14.05
CA SER A 18 7.61 -6.50 -15.37
C SER A 18 7.11 -7.92 -15.68
N ASP A 19 6.87 -8.72 -14.65
CA ASP A 19 6.31 -10.07 -14.77
C ASP A 19 4.77 -10.10 -14.85
N GLY A 20 4.14 -8.93 -14.93
CA GLY A 20 2.70 -8.79 -15.03
C GLY A 20 1.94 -8.88 -13.70
N SER A 21 2.61 -9.06 -12.57
CA SER A 21 1.93 -9.00 -11.26
C SER A 21 1.66 -7.57 -10.80
N THR A 22 0.67 -7.39 -9.93
CA THR A 22 0.32 -6.08 -9.33
C THR A 22 0.53 -6.13 -7.83
N TRP A 23 1.23 -5.14 -7.29
CA TRP A 23 1.64 -5.09 -5.88
C TRP A 23 1.16 -3.82 -5.20
N PRO A 24 0.62 -3.90 -3.98
CA PRO A 24 0.31 -2.71 -3.21
C PRO A 24 1.60 -2.04 -2.73
N VAL A 25 1.67 -0.73 -2.87
CA VAL A 25 2.80 0.10 -2.44
C VAL A 25 2.30 1.04 -1.35
N MET A 26 2.89 0.94 -0.16
CA MET A 26 2.67 1.92 0.90
C MET A 26 3.72 3.01 0.73
N GLU A 27 3.36 4.13 0.09
CA GLU A 27 4.19 5.32 0.18
C GLU A 27 4.12 5.86 1.60
N HIS A 28 5.30 6.10 2.18
CA HIS A 28 5.42 6.74 3.48
C HIS A 28 5.49 8.25 3.25
N ASP A 29 4.33 8.87 3.14
CA ASP A 29 4.21 10.32 3.20
C ASP A 29 3.69 10.68 4.62
N PRO A 30 4.52 11.34 5.45
CA PRO A 30 4.14 11.71 6.81
C PRO A 30 3.04 12.79 6.86
N ASP A 31 2.78 13.49 5.76
CA ASP A 31 1.78 14.55 5.66
C ASP A 31 0.44 14.06 5.08
N LEU A 32 0.37 12.79 4.61
CA LEU A 32 -0.87 12.20 4.09
C LEU A 32 -1.63 11.40 5.15
N ASP A 33 -2.96 11.42 5.05
CA ASP A 33 -3.87 10.56 5.81
C ASP A 33 -3.78 9.09 5.31
N ALA A 34 -2.66 8.45 5.68
CA ALA A 34 -2.30 7.12 5.26
C ALA A 34 -3.17 6.04 5.94
N VAL A 35 -3.50 4.97 5.21
CA VAL A 35 -4.20 3.80 5.78
C VAL A 35 -3.46 3.26 7.01
N GLU A 36 -2.13 3.25 6.99
CA GLU A 36 -1.28 2.82 8.10
C GLU A 36 -1.44 3.72 9.34
N TRP A 37 -1.51 5.03 9.15
CA TRP A 37 -1.76 5.99 10.22
C TRP A 37 -3.17 5.81 10.81
N ARG A 38 -4.19 5.68 9.95
CA ARG A 38 -5.59 5.44 10.38
C ARG A 38 -5.71 4.17 11.20
N LEU A 39 -5.03 3.10 10.80
CA LEU A 39 -5.00 1.83 11.55
C LEU A 39 -4.43 1.99 12.97
N ARG A 40 -3.45 2.89 13.17
CA ARG A 40 -2.80 3.10 14.47
C ARG A 40 -3.53 4.09 15.37
N TYR A 41 -4.06 5.17 14.79
CA TYR A 41 -4.44 6.37 15.56
C TYR A 41 -5.88 6.83 15.35
N ALA A 42 -6.58 6.34 14.32
CA ALA A 42 -7.90 6.81 13.94
C ALA A 42 -8.80 5.66 13.43
N SER A 43 -8.89 4.57 14.20
CA SER A 43 -9.63 3.36 13.80
C SER A 43 -11.09 3.61 13.47
N ASP A 44 -11.72 4.60 14.11
CA ASP A 44 -13.13 4.96 13.89
C ASP A 44 -13.36 5.61 12.51
N HIS A 45 -12.29 6.04 11.85
CA HIS A 45 -12.30 6.60 10.50
C HIS A 45 -11.94 5.57 9.42
N LEU A 46 -11.69 4.30 9.79
CA LEU A 46 -11.39 3.25 8.81
C LEU A 46 -12.63 2.91 7.99
N THR A 47 -12.47 2.98 6.69
CA THR A 47 -13.46 2.46 5.75
C THR A 47 -13.22 0.97 5.50
N ARG A 48 -14.25 0.29 4.96
CA ARG A 48 -14.08 -1.09 4.46
C ARG A 48 -12.97 -1.19 3.42
N GLU A 49 -12.80 -0.16 2.61
CA GLU A 49 -11.78 -0.12 1.57
C GLU A 49 -10.37 -0.07 2.16
N ASP A 50 -10.16 0.70 3.24
CA ASP A 50 -8.89 0.74 3.97
C ASP A 50 -8.52 -0.62 4.53
N LEU A 51 -9.51 -1.33 5.10
CA LEU A 51 -9.31 -2.68 5.62
C LEU A 51 -8.96 -3.69 4.51
N LEU A 52 -9.59 -3.60 3.35
CA LEU A 52 -9.27 -4.45 2.20
C LEU A 52 -7.89 -4.16 1.61
N TYR A 53 -7.51 -2.89 1.55
CA TYR A 53 -6.18 -2.49 1.14
C TYR A 53 -5.12 -3.02 2.12
N ALA A 54 -5.31 -2.82 3.43
CA ALA A 54 -4.42 -3.33 4.47
C ALA A 54 -4.28 -4.86 4.41
N ALA A 55 -5.39 -5.58 4.26
CA ALA A 55 -5.37 -7.04 4.11
C ALA A 55 -4.58 -7.48 2.86
N SER A 56 -4.68 -6.73 1.76
CA SER A 56 -3.94 -6.99 0.53
C SER A 56 -2.44 -6.78 0.70
N VAL A 57 -2.03 -5.72 1.41
CA VAL A 57 -0.63 -5.49 1.80
C VAL A 57 -0.12 -6.65 2.65
N MET A 58 -0.84 -7.02 3.72
CA MET A 58 -0.43 -8.13 4.60
C MET A 58 -0.30 -9.45 3.84
N SER A 59 -1.25 -9.75 2.95
CA SER A 59 -1.22 -10.95 2.11
C SER A 59 -0.01 -10.98 1.17
N ALA A 60 0.28 -9.85 0.50
CA ALA A 60 1.41 -9.73 -0.40
C ALA A 60 2.76 -9.94 0.31
N TYR A 61 2.93 -9.35 1.50
CA TYR A 61 4.16 -9.52 2.29
C TYR A 61 4.27 -10.94 2.88
N ARG A 62 3.16 -11.54 3.30
CA ARG A 62 3.13 -12.96 3.70
C ARG A 62 3.61 -13.85 2.56
N HIS A 63 3.12 -13.63 1.35
CA HIS A 63 3.57 -14.39 0.18
C HIS A 63 5.08 -14.24 -0.06
N LEU A 64 5.63 -13.02 0.03
CA LEU A 64 7.09 -12.81 -0.12
C LEU A 64 7.92 -13.56 0.92
N VAL A 65 7.48 -13.57 2.18
CA VAL A 65 8.25 -14.13 3.29
C VAL A 65 8.20 -15.66 3.29
N TYR A 66 7.02 -16.24 3.00
CA TYR A 66 6.78 -17.66 3.26
C TYR A 66 6.64 -18.53 2.00
N GLU A 67 6.28 -17.95 0.86
CA GLU A 67 5.87 -18.73 -0.32
C GLU A 67 6.70 -18.43 -1.57
N ALA A 68 7.25 -17.21 -1.68
CA ALA A 68 7.97 -16.77 -2.86
C ALA A 68 9.38 -17.37 -2.96
N SER A 69 9.82 -17.64 -4.19
CA SER A 69 11.22 -17.98 -4.46
C SER A 69 12.15 -16.78 -4.24
N GLN A 70 13.43 -17.02 -3.98
CA GLN A 70 14.44 -15.95 -3.85
C GLN A 70 14.52 -15.06 -5.10
N LYS A 71 14.37 -15.65 -6.30
CA LYS A 71 14.32 -14.91 -7.57
C LYS A 71 13.13 -13.95 -7.61
N ARG A 72 11.97 -14.40 -7.11
CA ARG A 72 10.76 -13.59 -7.04
C ARG A 72 10.91 -12.44 -6.06
N VAL A 73 11.46 -12.69 -4.87
CA VAL A 73 11.74 -11.66 -3.86
C VAL A 73 12.69 -10.60 -4.42
N ALA A 74 13.75 -11.01 -5.10
CA ALA A 74 14.71 -10.09 -5.71
C ALA A 74 14.07 -9.18 -6.78
N LEU A 75 13.20 -9.73 -7.63
CA LEU A 75 12.46 -8.97 -8.64
C LEU A 75 11.56 -7.92 -8.01
N VAL A 76 10.72 -8.34 -7.05
CA VAL A 76 9.77 -7.44 -6.38
C VAL A 76 10.52 -6.33 -5.64
N ARG A 77 11.59 -6.68 -4.90
CA ARG A 77 12.41 -5.69 -4.20
C ARG A 77 13.01 -4.66 -5.15
N ARG A 78 13.61 -5.10 -6.27
CA ARG A 78 14.21 -4.20 -7.25
C ARG A 78 13.17 -3.21 -7.79
N GLU A 79 12.05 -3.72 -8.29
CA GLU A 79 11.07 -2.89 -9.01
C GLU A 79 10.21 -2.01 -8.09
N LEU A 80 10.04 -2.37 -6.81
CA LEU A 80 9.41 -1.48 -5.83
C LEU A 80 10.36 -0.40 -5.29
N SER A 81 11.69 -0.59 -5.39
CA SER A 81 12.68 0.39 -4.93
C SER A 81 12.95 1.50 -5.96
N GLU A 82 12.58 1.29 -7.22
CA GLU A 82 12.77 2.27 -8.28
C GLU A 82 11.76 3.42 -8.15
N PRO A 83 12.19 4.69 -8.31
CA PRO A 83 11.28 5.83 -8.35
C PRO A 83 10.27 5.66 -9.49
N LEU A 84 9.02 6.10 -9.28
CA LEU A 84 8.06 6.20 -10.37
C LEU A 84 8.63 7.15 -11.44
N SER A 85 8.80 6.63 -12.66
CA SER A 85 9.30 7.39 -13.82
C SER A 85 8.19 8.21 -14.46
#